data_AF-A0A840NVX9-F1
#
_entry.id   AF-A0A840NVX9-F1
#
_cell.length_a   1.000
_cell.length_b   1.000
_cell.length_c   1.000
_cell.angle_alpha   90.00
_cell.angle_beta   90.00
_cell.angle_gamma   90.00
#
_symmetry.space_group_name_H-M   'P 1'
#
loop_
_entity.id
_entity.type
_entity.pdbx_description
1 polymer ?
#
loop_
_entity_poly.entity_id
_entity_poly.type
_entity_poly.pdbx_seq_one_letter_code
_entity_poly.pdbx_strand_id
1 'polypeptide(L)'
;MRRHIGTDSAHVYGGFLATLKVWCEYYKIPYEGIPVSTIKKATTGKGNASKEEMIEAVRAKGHAPCDDNEADALAILYLIN
;
A
#
# COMPACT_ATOMS: atom_id res chain seq x y z
N MET A 1 -1.73 30.70 11.30
CA MET A 1 -1.15 29.38 11.70
C MET A 1 -1.24 28.44 10.50
N ARG A 2 -0.14 28.15 9.79
CA ARG A 2 -0.12 27.10 8.75
C ARG A 2 -0.22 25.76 9.50
N ARG A 3 -1.39 25.14 9.43
CA ARG A 3 -1.66 23.84 10.05
C ARG A 3 -0.72 22.79 9.45
N HIS A 4 0.26 22.34 10.23
CA HIS A 4 1.16 21.21 9.96
C HIS A 4 0.42 19.85 9.95
N ILE A 5 -0.78 19.76 9.37
CA ILE A 5 -1.61 18.53 9.36
C ILE A 5 -0.85 17.33 8.76
N GLY A 6 0.03 17.60 7.79
CA GLY A 6 0.86 16.55 7.19
C GLY A 6 2.04 16.09 8.06
N THR A 7 2.55 16.94 8.96
CA THR A 7 3.75 16.63 9.74
C THR A 7 3.46 15.61 10.85
N ASP A 8 2.36 15.79 11.58
CA ASP A 8 1.96 14.83 12.61
C ASP A 8 1.65 13.46 11.98
N SER A 9 0.94 13.46 10.85
CA SER A 9 0.63 12.24 10.09
C SER A 9 1.91 11.53 9.62
N ALA A 10 2.90 12.28 9.14
CA ALA A 10 4.18 11.74 8.71
C ALA A 10 4.98 11.14 9.89
N HIS A 11 4.96 11.77 11.06
CA HIS A 11 5.60 11.23 12.27
C HIS A 11 4.95 9.92 12.73
N VAL A 12 3.61 9.87 12.75
CA VAL A 12 2.86 8.65 13.10
C VAL A 12 3.18 7.52 12.12
N TYR A 13 3.15 7.80 10.81
CA TYR A 13 3.54 6.84 9.79
C TYR A 13 4.99 6.33 9.98
N GLY A 14 5.92 7.25 10.23
CA GLY A 14 7.33 6.91 10.51
C GLY A 14 7.48 5.99 11.72
N GLY A 15 6.74 6.23 12.81
CA GLY A 15 6.75 5.37 13.99
C GLY A 15 6.21 3.96 13.74
N PHE A 16 5.11 3.85 12.99
CA PHE A 16 4.55 2.55 12.59
C PHE A 16 5.51 1.78 11.68
N LEU A 17 6.09 2.45 10.68
CA LEU A 17 7.06 1.83 9.77
C LEU A 17 8.31 1.36 10.52
N ALA A 18 8.84 2.17 11.45
CA ALA A 18 9.99 1.78 12.27
C ALA A 18 9.69 0.53 13.10
N THR A 19 8.52 0.47 13.75
CA THR A 19 8.09 -0.68 14.55
C THR A 19 7.97 -1.95 13.70
N LEU A 20 7.34 -1.85 12.52
CA LEU A 20 7.23 -2.97 11.58
C LEU A 20 8.60 -3.47 11.13
N LYS A 21 9.51 -2.56 10.76
CA LYS A 21 10.87 -2.94 10.34
C LYS A 21 11.64 -3.62 11.46
N VAL A 22 11.60 -3.09 12.69
CA VAL A 22 12.25 -3.71 13.85
C VAL A 22 11.75 -5.13 14.07
N TRP A 23 10.44 -5.37 13.93
CA TRP A 23 9.88 -6.71 14.01
C TRP A 23 10.43 -7.62 12.91
N CYS A 24 10.41 -7.18 11.65
CA CYS A 24 11.00 -7.97 10.55
C CYS A 24 12.49 -8.27 10.74
N GLU A 25 13.28 -7.29 11.20
CA GLU A 25 14.72 -7.46 11.48
C GLU A 25 14.99 -8.46 12.62
N TYR A 26 14.13 -8.46 13.64
CA TYR A 26 14.22 -9.40 14.76
C TYR A 26 13.97 -10.83 14.28
N TYR A 27 12.92 -11.04 13.48
CA TYR A 27 12.55 -12.35 12.93
C TYR A 27 13.29 -12.74 11.64
N LYS A 28 14.22 -11.90 11.16
CA LYS A 28 14.98 -12.11 9.92
C LYS A 28 14.09 -12.31 8.69
N ILE A 29 13.00 -11.56 8.62
CA ILE A 29 12.07 -11.54 7.50
C ILE A 29 12.49 -10.42 6.54
N PRO A 30 12.85 -10.72 5.27
CA PRO A 30 13.11 -9.69 4.27
C PRO A 30 11.87 -8.84 4.02
N TYR A 31 12.06 -7.53 3.82
CA TYR A 31 10.97 -6.62 3.52
C TYR A 31 11.41 -5.57 2.50
N GLU A 32 10.46 -5.14 1.67
CA GLU A 32 10.63 -4.08 0.70
C GLU A 32 9.37 -3.19 0.71
N GLY A 33 9.58 -1.87 0.56
CA GLY A 33 8.48 -0.94 0.38
C GLY A 33 8.19 -0.73 -1.10
N ILE A 34 6.97 -1.04 -1.54
CA ILE A 34 6.52 -0.78 -2.90
C ILE A 34 5.68 0.52 -2.91
N PRO A 35 6.00 1.53 -3.74
CA PRO A 35 5.16 2.72 -3.86
C PRO A 35 3.75 2.37 -4.34
N VAL A 36 2.72 2.96 -3.72
CA VAL A 36 1.31 2.73 -4.11
C VAL A 36 1.06 3.03 -5.60
N SER A 37 1.70 4.05 -6.15
CA SER A 37 1.59 4.35 -7.59
C SER A 37 2.14 3.23 -8.48
N THR A 38 3.16 2.48 -8.02
CA THR A 38 3.66 1.29 -8.71
C THR A 38 2.63 0.17 -8.67
N ILE A 39 2.02 -0.07 -7.50
CA ILE A 39 0.94 -1.06 -7.32
C ILE A 39 -0.24 -0.75 -8.25
N LYS A 40 -0.72 0.49 -8.22
CA LYS A 40 -1.81 0.97 -9.08
C LYS A 40 -1.48 0.80 -10.56
N LYS A 41 -0.27 1.18 -10.98
CA LYS A 41 0.16 1.07 -12.38
C LYS A 41 0.17 -0.38 -12.87
N ALA A 42 0.69 -1.30 -12.07
CA ALA A 42 0.73 -2.71 -12.46
C ALA A 42 -0.66 -3.35 -12.51
N THR A 43 -1.55 -2.93 -11.61
CA THR A 43 -2.88 -3.55 -11.46
C THR A 43 -3.89 -3.00 -12.46
N THR A 44 -3.87 -1.69 -12.69
CA THR A 44 -4.88 -0.96 -13.51
C THR A 44 -4.33 -0.44 -14.83
N GLY A 45 -3.01 -0.48 -15.04
CA GLY A 45 -2.32 0.21 -16.13
C GLY A 45 -2.01 1.70 -15.86
N LYS A 46 -2.51 2.29 -14.76
CA LYS A 46 -2.34 3.71 -14.41
C LYS A 46 -1.82 3.89 -12.99
N GLY A 47 -0.76 4.69 -12.80
CA GLY A 47 -0.19 4.93 -11.46
C GLY A 47 -1.02 5.85 -10.55
N ASN A 48 -2.02 6.52 -11.11
CA ASN A 48 -2.92 7.44 -10.42
C ASN A 48 -4.38 6.98 -10.45
N ALA A 49 -4.62 5.66 -10.53
CA ALA A 49 -5.95 5.09 -10.54
C ALA A 49 -6.79 5.53 -9.33
N SER A 50 -8.09 5.76 -9.55
CA SER A 50 -9.06 6.06 -8.50
C SER A 50 -9.22 4.89 -7.54
N LYS A 51 -9.90 5.13 -6.41
CA LYS A 51 -10.19 4.09 -5.42
C LYS A 51 -11.06 2.98 -6.03
N GLU A 52 -12.05 3.40 -6.79
CA GLU A 52 -13.01 2.54 -7.48
C GLU A 52 -12.32 1.73 -8.60
N GLU A 53 -11.44 2.36 -9.39
CA GLU A 53 -10.66 1.66 -10.42
C GLU A 53 -9.80 0.54 -9.81
N MET A 54 -9.19 0.76 -8.63
CA MET A 54 -8.41 -0.27 -7.95
C MET A 54 -9.27 -1.43 -7.44
N ILE A 55 -10.40 -1.12 -6.79
CA ILE A 55 -11.32 -2.14 -6.26
C ILE A 55 -11.84 -3.02 -7.41
N GLU A 56 -12.27 -2.43 -8.52
CA GLU A 56 -12.78 -3.18 -9.66
C GLU A 56 -11.70 -4.03 -10.34
N ALA A 57 -10.47 -3.51 -10.47
CA ALA A 57 -9.37 -4.28 -11.03
C ALA A 57 -9.00 -5.51 -10.18
N VAL A 58 -9.08 -5.38 -8.85
CA VAL A 58 -8.82 -6.51 -7.93
C VAL A 58 -10.00 -7.48 -7.89
N ARG A 59 -11.24 -6.99 -8.01
CA ARG A 59 -12.43 -7.85 -8.19
C ARG A 59 -12.36 -8.67 -9.47
N ALA A 60 -11.88 -8.09 -10.57
CA ALA A 60 -11.64 -8.80 -11.82
C ALA A 60 -10.60 -9.93 -11.71
N LYS A 61 -9.74 -9.90 -10.67
CA LYS A 61 -8.80 -10.97 -10.34
C LYS A 61 -9.40 -12.07 -9.44
N GLY A 62 -10.68 -11.97 -9.07
CA GLY A 62 -11.41 -12.98 -8.29
C GLY A 62 -11.44 -12.73 -6.77
N HIS A 63 -11.03 -11.54 -6.31
CA HIS A 63 -11.06 -11.16 -4.90
C HIS A 63 -12.27 -10.28 -4.55
N ALA A 64 -12.56 -10.13 -3.26
CA ALA A 64 -13.63 -9.29 -2.74
C ALA A 64 -13.12 -8.29 -1.68
N PRO A 65 -12.29 -7.30 -2.06
CA PRO A 65 -11.77 -6.32 -1.11
C PRO A 65 -12.88 -5.44 -0.53
N CYS A 66 -12.75 -5.09 0.75
CA CYS A 66 -13.62 -4.17 1.48
C CYS A 66 -13.42 -2.71 1.06
N ASP A 67 -12.17 -2.29 0.82
CA ASP A 67 -11.80 -0.93 0.42
C ASP A 67 -10.58 -0.90 -0.54
N ASP A 68 -10.11 0.32 -0.88
CA ASP A 68 -8.97 0.50 -1.77
C ASP A 68 -7.63 0.09 -1.15
N ASN A 69 -7.49 0.16 0.18
CA ASN A 69 -6.27 -0.28 0.86
C ASN A 69 -6.14 -1.80 0.82
N GLU A 70 -7.23 -2.53 1.04
CA GLU A 70 -7.26 -3.99 0.92
C GLU A 70 -7.05 -4.42 -0.55
N ALA A 71 -7.60 -3.66 -1.50
CA ALA A 71 -7.33 -3.87 -2.92
C ALA A 71 -5.83 -3.66 -3.24
N ASP A 72 -5.20 -2.58 -2.78
CA ASP A 72 -3.76 -2.32 -2.94
C ASP A 72 -2.92 -3.45 -2.30
N ALA A 73 -3.31 -3.97 -1.13
CA ALA A 73 -2.62 -5.08 -0.46
C ALA A 73 -2.71 -6.40 -1.25
N LEU A 74 -3.91 -6.78 -1.72
CA LEU A 74 -4.11 -7.97 -2.55
C LEU A 74 -3.38 -7.87 -3.89
N ALA A 75 -3.29 -6.66 -4.45
CA ALA A 75 -2.57 -6.41 -5.69
C ALA A 75 -1.06 -6.71 -5.60
N ILE A 76 -0.45 -6.60 -4.41
CA ILE A 76 0.96 -6.94 -4.19
C ILE A 76 1.25 -8.41 -4.53
N LEU A 77 0.29 -9.33 -4.34
CA LEU A 77 0.42 -10.75 -4.69
C LEU A 77 0.74 -10.99 -6.17
N TYR A 78 0.43 -10.01 -7.04
CA TYR A 78 0.64 -10.08 -8.49
C TYR A 78 1.87 -9.29 -8.96
N LEU A 79 2.60 -8.64 -8.05
CA LEU A 79 3.80 -7.87 -8.36
C LEU A 79 5.09 -8.67 -8.18
N ILE A 80 5.04 -9.68 -7.32
CA ILE A 80 6.20 -10.45 -6.90
C ILE A 80 6.07 -11.82 -7.57
N ASN A 81 7.01 -12.13 -8.47
CA ASN A 81 7.13 -13.45 -9.12
C ASN A 81 7.95 -14.40 -8.27
#